data_AF-A0A944WR86-F1
#
_entry.id   AF-A0A944WR86-F1
#
_cell.length_a   1.000
_cell.length_b   1.000
_cell.length_c   1.000
_cell.angle_alpha   90.00
_cell.angle_beta   90.00
_cell.angle_gamma   90.00
#
_symmetry.space_group_name_H-M   'P 1'
#
loop_
_entity.id
_entity.type
_entity.pdbx_description
1 polymer ?
#
loop_
_entity_poly.entity_id
_entity_poly.type
_entity_poly.pdbx_seq_one_letter_code
_entity_poly.pdbx_strand_id
1 'polypeptide(L)'
;MSRHTPELVSCNVHVSPKLARRIRKASQAEQSGQEAIDALLIAADCKPGETEQLQSQVAELSLALEASEVDQATLKSTVAQLKSELSDLRAVHEKLDFANEKIAALDLALTRSINLDGFSEKAAVMFRSIAEKLSAGGDSDNILLAEAGYDRDKVDAVISMIEPLNESVAKLEAELIPQRRVLASDGLKAWIARRLLG
;
A
#
# COMPACT_ATOMS: atom_id res chain seq x y z
N MET A 1 -29.70 -72.18 -64.71
CA MET A 1 -29.36 -71.01 -63.87
C MET A 1 -29.66 -69.76 -64.68
N SER A 2 -30.88 -69.24 -64.55
CA SER A 2 -31.36 -68.10 -65.36
C SER A 2 -30.92 -66.79 -64.71
N ARG A 3 -30.11 -66.03 -65.44
CA ARG A 3 -29.69 -64.68 -65.05
C ARG A 3 -30.92 -63.78 -65.15
N HIS A 4 -31.47 -63.32 -64.03
CA HIS A 4 -32.46 -62.27 -64.02
C HIS A 4 -31.79 -60.96 -64.43
N THR A 5 -32.05 -60.52 -65.67
CA THR A 5 -31.80 -59.14 -66.09
C THR A 5 -32.89 -58.27 -65.45
N PRO A 6 -32.55 -57.21 -64.68
CA PRO A 6 -33.57 -56.32 -64.15
C PRO A 6 -34.27 -55.60 -65.32
N GLU A 7 -35.57 -55.85 -65.46
CA GLU A 7 -36.44 -55.10 -66.37
C GLU A 7 -36.58 -53.66 -65.84
N LEU A 8 -36.07 -52.69 -66.60
CA LEU A 8 -36.22 -51.27 -66.30
C LEU A 8 -37.68 -50.86 -66.57
N VAL A 9 -38.44 -50.64 -65.51
CA VAL A 9 -39.83 -50.16 -65.57
C VAL A 9 -39.84 -48.69 -66.00
N SER A 10 -40.52 -48.37 -67.11
CA SER A 10 -40.70 -46.98 -67.53
C SER A 10 -41.76 -46.29 -66.67
N CYS A 11 -41.32 -45.46 -65.73
CA CYS A 11 -42.23 -44.64 -64.91
C CYS A 11 -42.49 -43.30 -65.62
N ASN A 12 -43.74 -43.07 -66.04
CA ASN A 12 -44.18 -41.75 -66.52
C ASN A 12 -44.47 -40.83 -65.33
N VAL A 13 -43.46 -40.10 -64.89
CA VAL A 13 -43.59 -39.15 -63.77
C VAL A 13 -43.91 -37.76 -64.32
N HIS A 14 -45.02 -37.17 -63.90
CA HIS A 14 -45.35 -35.78 -64.24
C HIS A 14 -44.53 -34.84 -63.37
N VAL A 15 -43.68 -34.03 -64.00
CA VAL A 15 -42.77 -33.11 -63.32
C VAL A 15 -43.01 -31.68 -63.82
N SER A 16 -42.85 -30.69 -62.95
CA SER A 16 -42.99 -29.29 -63.36
C SER A 16 -41.94 -28.95 -64.45
N PRO A 17 -42.25 -28.03 -65.39
CA PRO A 17 -41.29 -27.65 -66.44
C PRO A 17 -39.94 -27.18 -65.89
N LYS A 18 -39.95 -26.51 -64.73
CA LYS A 18 -38.74 -26.04 -64.05
C LYS A 18 -37.90 -27.20 -63.52
N LEU A 19 -38.52 -28.18 -62.88
CA LEU A 19 -37.81 -29.37 -62.38
C LEU A 19 -37.32 -30.26 -63.53
N ALA A 20 -38.12 -30.43 -64.59
CA ALA A 20 -37.70 -31.13 -65.81
C ALA A 20 -36.48 -30.46 -66.47
N ARG A 21 -36.44 -29.11 -66.51
CA ARG A 21 -35.27 -28.36 -66.99
C ARG A 21 -34.03 -28.60 -66.12
N ARG A 22 -34.18 -28.60 -64.80
CA ARG A 22 -33.07 -28.87 -63.87
C ARG A 22 -32.54 -30.30 -64.01
N ILE A 23 -33.41 -31.30 -64.10
CA ILE A 23 -33.01 -32.71 -64.30
C ILE A 23 -32.21 -32.86 -65.60
N ARG A 24 -32.65 -32.25 -66.71
CA ARG A 24 -31.90 -32.26 -67.97
C ARG A 24 -30.54 -31.59 -67.84
N LYS A 25 -30.47 -30.45 -67.15
CA LYS A 25 -29.22 -29.71 -66.92
C LYS A 25 -28.23 -30.51 -66.05
N ALA A 26 -28.73 -31.20 -65.01
CA ALA A 26 -27.92 -32.09 -64.18
C ALA A 26 -27.41 -33.29 -64.98
N SER A 27 -28.29 -33.96 -65.73
CA SER A 27 -27.91 -35.10 -66.57
C SER A 27 -26.86 -34.72 -67.63
N GLN A 28 -26.95 -33.54 -68.22
CA GLN A 28 -25.93 -33.03 -69.14
C GLN A 28 -24.58 -32.77 -68.45
N ALA A 29 -24.59 -32.26 -67.21
CA ALA A 29 -23.38 -32.03 -66.44
C ALA A 29 -22.70 -33.35 -66.03
N GLU A 30 -23.45 -34.38 -65.60
CA GLU A 30 -22.91 -35.71 -65.32
C GLU A 30 -22.30 -36.36 -66.56
N GLN A 31 -22.96 -36.23 -67.72
CA GLN A 31 -22.43 -36.72 -69.01
C GLN A 31 -21.14 -36.02 -69.43
N SER A 32 -20.89 -34.80 -68.95
CA SER A 32 -19.63 -34.08 -69.15
C SER A 32 -18.52 -34.47 -68.17
N GLY A 33 -18.77 -35.45 -67.29
CA GLY A 33 -17.80 -35.98 -66.33
C GLY A 33 -17.81 -35.31 -64.96
N GLN A 34 -18.83 -34.50 -64.64
CA GLN A 34 -19.01 -33.92 -63.31
C GLN A 34 -19.55 -34.97 -62.34
N GLU A 35 -19.19 -34.87 -61.06
CA GLU A 35 -19.80 -35.69 -60.01
C GLU A 35 -21.30 -35.35 -59.87
N ALA A 36 -22.10 -36.33 -59.45
CA ALA A 36 -23.56 -36.20 -59.37
C ALA A 36 -24.01 -35.02 -58.49
N ILE A 37 -23.28 -34.73 -57.41
CA ILE A 37 -23.57 -33.63 -56.49
C ILE A 37 -23.33 -32.27 -57.18
N ASP A 38 -22.21 -32.12 -57.87
CA ASP A 38 -21.88 -30.90 -58.60
C ASP A 38 -22.81 -30.66 -59.79
N ALA A 39 -23.20 -31.73 -60.48
CA ALA A 39 -24.18 -31.66 -61.55
C ALA A 39 -25.54 -31.16 -61.06
N LEU A 40 -25.98 -31.59 -59.86
CA LEU A 40 -27.19 -31.10 -59.22
C LEU A 40 -27.05 -29.64 -58.75
N LEU A 41 -25.91 -29.24 -58.21
CA LEU A 41 -25.62 -27.85 -57.83
C LEU A 41 -25.64 -26.93 -59.05
N ILE A 42 -24.97 -27.31 -60.15
CA ILE A 42 -24.99 -26.59 -61.42
C ILE A 42 -26.42 -26.48 -61.96
N ALA A 43 -27.23 -27.54 -61.84
CA ALA A 43 -28.63 -27.52 -62.23
C ALA A 43 -29.50 -26.61 -61.35
N ALA A 44 -29.13 -26.44 -60.08
CA ALA A 44 -29.75 -25.50 -59.16
C ALA A 44 -29.27 -24.05 -59.36
N ASP A 45 -28.35 -23.82 -60.30
CA ASP A 45 -27.65 -22.55 -60.54
C ASP A 45 -26.69 -22.14 -59.39
N CYS A 46 -26.24 -23.12 -58.60
CA CYS A 46 -25.18 -22.97 -57.60
C CYS A 46 -23.82 -23.32 -58.22
N LYS A 47 -22.74 -22.68 -57.75
CA LYS A 47 -21.39 -23.04 -58.20
C LYS A 47 -20.91 -24.28 -57.42
N PRO A 48 -20.34 -25.29 -58.09
CA PRO A 48 -19.70 -26.41 -57.40
C PRO A 48 -18.55 -25.88 -56.52
N GLY A 49 -18.41 -26.42 -55.31
CA GLY A 49 -17.43 -25.99 -54.29
C GLY A 49 -17.81 -24.74 -53.46
N GLU A 50 -18.84 -23.98 -53.85
CA GLU A 50 -19.28 -22.79 -53.09
C GLU A 50 -19.82 -23.16 -51.71
N THR A 51 -20.54 -24.27 -51.61
CA THR A 51 -21.07 -24.79 -50.33
C THR A 51 -19.96 -25.21 -49.39
N GLU A 52 -18.91 -25.85 -49.89
CA GLU A 52 -17.76 -26.29 -49.10
C GLU A 52 -16.94 -25.09 -48.62
N GLN A 53 -16.74 -24.10 -49.49
CA GLN A 53 -16.07 -22.85 -49.14
C GLN A 53 -16.85 -22.04 -48.09
N LEU A 54 -18.18 -21.96 -48.22
CA LEU A 54 -19.01 -21.30 -47.20
C LEU A 54 -18.99 -22.06 -45.88
N GLN A 55 -18.99 -23.40 -45.91
CA GLN A 55 -18.86 -24.22 -44.71
C GLN A 55 -17.50 -24.02 -44.03
N SER A 56 -16.41 -23.95 -44.79
CA SER A 56 -15.07 -23.69 -44.22
C SER A 56 -15.01 -22.30 -43.61
N GLN A 57 -15.55 -21.27 -44.28
CA GLN A 57 -15.62 -19.91 -43.75
C GLN A 57 -16.45 -19.82 -42.47
N VAL A 58 -17.60 -20.51 -42.41
CA VAL A 58 -18.42 -20.54 -41.20
C VAL A 58 -17.68 -21.21 -40.05
N ALA A 59 -16.95 -22.31 -40.31
CA ALA A 59 -16.16 -22.99 -39.29
C ALA A 59 -15.03 -22.09 -38.76
N GLU A 60 -14.29 -21.41 -39.65
CA GLU A 60 -13.24 -20.45 -39.28
C GLU A 60 -13.78 -19.28 -38.47
N LEU A 61 -14.90 -18.68 -38.91
CA LEU A 61 -15.53 -17.57 -38.19
C LEU A 61 -16.09 -18.01 -36.83
N SER A 62 -16.59 -19.24 -36.71
CA SER A 62 -17.08 -19.79 -35.44
C SER A 62 -15.93 -19.94 -34.45
N LEU A 63 -14.78 -20.48 -34.89
CA LEU A 63 -13.58 -20.58 -34.05
C LEU A 63 -13.05 -19.20 -33.64
N ALA A 64 -13.04 -18.24 -34.56
CA ALA A 64 -12.61 -16.88 -34.26
C ALA A 64 -13.57 -16.18 -33.27
N LEU A 65 -14.88 -16.46 -33.37
CA LEU A 65 -15.88 -15.93 -32.45
C LEU A 65 -15.69 -16.52 -31.05
N GLU A 66 -15.53 -17.83 -30.92
CA GLU A 66 -15.27 -18.48 -29.63
C GLU A 66 -13.99 -17.94 -28.97
N ALA A 67 -12.90 -17.78 -29.74
CA ALA A 67 -11.68 -17.17 -29.24
C ALA A 67 -11.91 -15.73 -28.76
N SER A 68 -12.64 -14.93 -29.54
CA SER A 68 -12.98 -13.55 -29.17
C SER A 68 -13.88 -13.47 -27.94
N GLU A 69 -14.78 -14.43 -27.72
CA GLU A 69 -15.64 -14.48 -26.54
C GLU A 69 -14.83 -14.79 -25.27
N VAL A 70 -13.87 -15.71 -25.37
CA VAL A 70 -12.91 -16.00 -24.29
C VAL A 70 -12.08 -14.76 -23.97
N ASP A 71 -11.54 -14.09 -24.98
CA ASP A 71 -10.79 -12.84 -24.80
C ASP A 71 -11.65 -11.76 -24.16
N GLN A 72 -12.92 -11.64 -24.56
CA GLN A 72 -13.84 -10.68 -23.94
C GLN A 72 -14.13 -11.02 -22.47
N ALA A 73 -14.23 -12.30 -22.12
CA ALA A 73 -14.43 -12.72 -20.74
C ALA A 73 -13.22 -12.39 -19.86
N THR A 74 -12.01 -12.62 -20.36
CA THR A 74 -10.76 -12.27 -19.65
C THR A 74 -10.56 -10.76 -19.55
N LEU A 75 -10.90 -9.99 -20.59
CA LEU A 75 -10.91 -8.53 -20.54
C LEU A 75 -11.92 -8.00 -19.51
N LYS A 76 -13.11 -8.60 -19.40
CA LYS A 76 -14.09 -8.20 -18.39
C LYS A 76 -13.61 -8.47 -16.97
N SER A 77 -12.96 -9.61 -16.73
CA SER A 77 -12.43 -9.93 -15.39
C SER A 77 -11.27 -9.01 -15.01
N THR A 78 -10.34 -8.74 -15.93
CA THR A 78 -9.22 -7.81 -15.70
C THR A 78 -9.71 -6.37 -15.46
N VAL A 79 -10.71 -5.90 -16.20
CA VAL A 79 -11.33 -4.58 -15.97
C VAL A 79 -11.97 -4.50 -14.58
N ALA A 80 -12.65 -5.57 -14.13
CA ALA A 80 -13.23 -5.60 -12.79
C ALA A 80 -12.15 -5.54 -11.70
N GLN A 81 -11.04 -6.27 -11.88
CA GLN A 81 -9.90 -6.25 -10.97
C GLN A 81 -9.21 -4.87 -10.92
N LEU A 82 -8.92 -4.27 -12.08
CA LEU A 82 -8.31 -2.93 -12.14
C LEU A 82 -9.21 -1.87 -11.51
N LYS A 83 -10.54 -2.03 -11.63
CA LYS A 83 -11.49 -1.12 -10.99
C LYS A 83 -11.44 -1.22 -9.46
N SER A 84 -11.29 -2.43 -8.89
CA SER A 84 -11.11 -2.59 -7.44
C SER A 84 -9.76 -2.04 -6.97
N GLU A 85 -8.68 -2.30 -7.71
CA GLU A 85 -7.36 -1.77 -7.38
C GLU A 85 -7.34 -0.23 -7.41
N LEU A 86 -8.03 0.39 -8.38
CA LEU A 86 -8.20 1.84 -8.43
C LEU A 86 -9.00 2.41 -7.25
N SER A 87 -10.03 1.70 -6.76
CA SER A 87 -10.73 2.16 -5.56
C SER A 87 -9.87 2.07 -4.31
N ASP A 88 -9.07 1.01 -4.18
CA ASP A 88 -8.17 0.83 -3.03
C ASP A 88 -7.07 1.89 -3.04
N LEU A 89 -6.47 2.16 -4.21
CA LEU A 89 -5.46 3.20 -4.37
C LEU A 89 -6.01 4.60 -4.05
N ARG A 90 -7.26 4.90 -4.42
CA ARG A 90 -7.91 6.17 -4.06
C ARG A 90 -8.10 6.30 -2.55
N ALA A 91 -8.54 5.24 -1.88
CA ALA A 91 -8.70 5.25 -0.43
C ALA A 91 -7.35 5.43 0.30
N VAL A 92 -6.26 4.88 -0.25
CA VAL A 92 -4.91 5.12 0.27
C VAL A 92 -4.46 6.56 0.03
N HIS A 93 -4.74 7.12 -1.14
CA HIS A 93 -4.41 8.51 -1.46
C HIS A 93 -5.11 9.49 -0.51
N GLU A 94 -6.40 9.30 -0.24
CA GLU A 94 -7.15 10.12 0.71
C GLU A 94 -6.55 10.07 2.12
N LYS A 95 -6.10 8.88 2.57
CA LYS A 95 -5.40 8.74 3.85
C LYS A 95 -4.06 9.46 3.87
N LEU A 96 -3.33 9.42 2.75
CA LEU A 96 -2.05 10.11 2.61
C LEU A 96 -2.24 11.63 2.64
N ASP A 97 -3.24 12.15 1.93
CA ASP A 97 -3.58 13.58 1.93
C ASP A 97 -3.92 14.05 3.34
N PHE A 98 -4.76 13.30 4.06
CA PHE A 98 -5.10 13.61 5.45
C PHE A 98 -3.89 13.57 6.39
N ALA A 99 -2.97 12.61 6.18
CA ALA A 99 -1.73 12.55 6.96
C ALA A 99 -0.83 13.75 6.67
N ASN A 100 -0.72 14.16 5.40
CA ASN A 100 0.06 15.33 5.00
C ASN A 100 -0.52 16.63 5.57
N GLU A 101 -1.84 16.79 5.57
CA GLU A 101 -2.50 17.93 6.23
C GLU A 101 -2.20 17.97 7.73
N LYS A 102 -2.22 16.82 8.40
CA LYS A 102 -1.83 16.71 9.82
C LYS A 102 -0.38 17.06 10.06
N ILE A 103 0.53 16.58 9.21
CA ILE A 103 1.96 16.91 9.30
C ILE A 103 2.15 18.43 9.16
N ALA A 104 1.54 19.05 8.15
CA ALA A 104 1.61 20.50 7.96
C ALA A 104 1.03 21.28 9.14
N ALA A 105 -0.09 20.81 9.71
CA ALA A 105 -0.68 21.44 10.89
C ALA A 105 0.22 21.32 12.13
N LEU A 106 0.85 20.16 12.34
CA LEU A 106 1.79 19.93 13.44
C LEU A 106 3.06 20.76 13.27
N ASP A 107 3.61 20.84 12.06
CA ASP A 107 4.80 21.64 11.76
C ASP A 107 4.56 23.13 12.04
N LEU A 108 3.40 23.64 11.63
CA LEU A 108 2.98 25.01 11.92
C LEU A 108 2.72 25.23 13.42
N ALA A 109 2.16 24.25 14.14
CA ALA A 109 1.98 24.32 15.58
C ALA A 109 3.32 24.34 16.33
N LEU A 110 4.29 23.51 15.91
CA LEU A 110 5.64 23.48 16.46
C LEU A 110 6.39 24.78 16.20
N THR A 111 6.30 25.32 14.99
CA THR A 111 6.91 26.61 14.65
C THR A 111 6.33 27.74 15.51
N ARG A 112 5.02 27.73 15.78
CA ARG A 112 4.37 28.69 16.68
C ARG A 112 4.69 28.46 18.16
N SER A 113 4.91 27.24 18.61
CA SER A 113 5.27 26.97 20.01
C SER A 113 6.72 27.35 20.30
N ILE A 114 7.60 27.29 19.29
CA ILE A 114 8.98 27.78 19.34
C ILE A 114 9.02 29.25 18.89
N ASN A 115 7.96 30.03 19.15
CA ASN A 115 8.01 31.45 18.86
C ASN A 115 8.95 32.14 19.86
N LEU A 116 10.16 32.46 19.40
CA LEU A 116 11.20 33.13 20.16
C LEU A 116 11.02 34.66 20.16
N ASP A 117 9.97 35.17 19.48
CA ASP A 117 9.62 36.58 19.47
C ASP A 117 9.33 37.07 20.90
N GLY A 118 10.17 37.98 21.39
CA GLY A 118 10.14 38.52 22.74
C GLY A 118 11.25 38.01 23.66
N PHE A 119 11.98 36.96 23.28
CA PHE A 119 13.23 36.60 23.92
C PHE A 119 14.37 37.46 23.36
N SER A 120 15.35 37.80 24.22
CA SER A 120 16.57 38.48 23.73
C SER A 120 17.26 37.64 22.65
N GLU A 121 17.94 38.28 21.70
CA GLU A 121 18.73 37.63 20.64
C GLU A 121 19.60 36.48 21.20
N LYS A 122 20.23 36.71 22.35
CA LYS A 122 21.06 35.72 23.05
C LYS A 122 20.27 34.49 23.50
N ALA A 123 19.08 34.68 24.05
CA ALA A 123 18.21 33.57 24.44
C ALA A 123 17.64 32.83 23.22
N ALA A 124 17.28 33.56 22.15
CA ALA A 124 16.81 32.95 20.91
C ALA A 124 17.90 32.11 20.21
N VAL A 125 19.17 32.52 20.27
CA VAL A 125 20.32 31.74 19.79
C VAL A 125 20.55 30.50 20.66
N MET A 126 20.46 30.65 21.99
CA MET A 126 20.59 29.56 22.95
C MET A 126 19.53 28.47 22.72
N PHE A 127 18.26 28.84 22.58
CA PHE A 127 17.18 27.89 22.33
C PHE A 127 17.31 27.17 20.98
N ARG A 128 17.79 27.87 19.94
CA ARG A 128 18.10 27.24 18.64
C ARG A 128 19.23 26.21 18.75
N SER A 129 20.33 26.58 19.42
CA SER A 129 21.46 25.67 19.69
C SER A 129 21.02 24.42 20.46
N ILE A 130 20.18 24.58 21.49
CA ILE A 130 19.62 23.45 22.26
C ILE A 130 18.74 22.58 21.38
N ALA A 131 17.82 23.17 20.60
CA ALA A 131 16.91 22.45 19.73
C ALA A 131 17.67 21.61 18.67
N GLU A 132 18.69 22.20 18.02
CA GLU A 132 19.52 21.49 17.05
C GLU A 132 20.26 20.29 17.67
N LYS A 133 20.87 20.48 18.85
CA LYS A 133 21.60 19.41 19.56
C LYS A 133 20.67 18.29 20.04
N LEU A 134 19.45 18.61 20.45
CA LEU A 134 18.42 17.63 20.82
C LEU A 134 17.90 16.85 19.59
N SER A 135 17.66 17.54 18.48
CA SER A 135 17.28 16.90 17.21
C SER A 135 18.36 15.96 16.67
N ALA A 136 19.63 16.24 16.96
CA ALA A 136 20.75 15.35 16.66
C ALA A 136 20.85 14.12 17.60
N GLY A 137 19.91 13.95 18.53
CA GLY A 137 19.86 12.82 19.47
C GLY A 137 20.78 12.95 20.67
N GLY A 138 21.24 14.17 21.00
CA GLY A 138 22.07 14.40 22.17
C GLY A 138 21.27 14.35 23.48
N ASP A 139 21.97 14.02 24.58
CA ASP A 139 21.37 13.92 25.90
C ASP A 139 20.96 15.30 26.46
N SER A 140 19.69 15.40 26.89
CA SER A 140 19.07 16.67 27.27
C SER A 140 19.74 17.33 28.46
N ASP A 141 20.14 16.56 29.46
CA ASP A 141 20.73 17.12 30.69
C ASP A 141 22.11 17.72 30.39
N ASN A 142 22.91 17.02 29.57
CA ASN A 142 24.23 17.48 29.20
C ASN A 142 24.16 18.74 28.31
N ILE A 143 23.23 18.78 27.35
CA ILE A 143 23.04 19.94 26.47
C ILE A 143 22.61 21.17 27.25
N LEU A 144 21.63 21.02 28.16
CA LEU A 144 21.11 22.13 28.96
C LEU A 144 22.17 22.69 29.91
N LEU A 145 22.93 21.81 30.59
CA LEU A 145 24.01 22.24 31.48
C LEU A 145 25.12 22.95 30.70
N ALA A 146 25.58 22.37 29.60
CA ALA A 146 26.64 22.96 28.78
C ALA A 146 26.25 24.34 28.23
N GLU A 147 25.00 24.49 27.78
CA GLU A 147 24.52 25.77 27.25
C GLU A 147 24.32 26.84 28.35
N ALA A 148 23.98 26.41 29.57
CA ALA A 148 23.97 27.27 30.75
C ALA A 148 25.38 27.58 31.30
N GLY A 149 26.43 27.01 30.70
CA GLY A 149 27.83 27.22 31.08
C GLY A 149 28.32 26.34 32.24
N TYR A 150 27.57 25.29 32.57
CA TYR A 150 27.91 24.32 33.60
C TYR A 150 28.55 23.07 32.99
N ASP A 151 29.49 22.51 33.73
CA ASP A 151 30.15 21.24 33.42
C ASP A 151 29.46 20.14 34.23
N ARG A 152 28.89 19.14 33.53
CA ARG A 152 28.10 18.08 34.16
C ARG A 152 28.90 17.33 35.22
N ASP A 153 30.16 17.01 34.95
CA ASP A 153 31.00 16.27 35.89
C ASP A 153 31.20 17.05 37.20
N LYS A 154 31.26 18.39 37.10
CA LYS A 154 31.35 19.26 38.29
C LYS A 154 30.03 19.35 39.02
N VAL A 155 28.90 19.42 38.31
CA VAL A 155 27.56 19.44 38.91
C VAL A 155 27.29 18.14 39.66
N ASP A 156 27.60 17.00 39.04
CA ASP A 156 27.42 15.67 39.66
C ASP A 156 28.35 15.49 40.87
N ALA A 157 29.59 15.99 40.81
CA ALA A 157 30.50 16.00 41.95
C ALA A 157 29.96 16.85 43.11
N VAL A 158 29.40 18.04 42.82
CA VAL A 158 28.79 18.90 43.85
C VAL A 158 27.56 18.24 44.45
N ILE A 159 26.68 17.66 43.63
CA ILE A 159 25.47 16.94 44.09
C ILE A 159 25.87 15.79 45.02
N SER A 160 26.90 15.03 44.65
CA SER A 160 27.44 13.93 45.46
C SER A 160 28.00 14.39 46.82
N MET A 161 28.46 15.64 46.93
CA MET A 161 28.95 16.22 48.19
C MET A 161 27.85 16.78 49.10
N ILE A 162 26.62 16.98 48.60
CA ILE A 162 25.52 17.57 49.39
C ILE A 162 25.12 16.64 50.54
N GLU A 163 25.00 15.35 50.29
CA GLU A 163 24.57 14.36 51.28
C GLU A 163 25.57 14.21 52.45
N PRO A 164 26.89 14.01 52.24
CA PRO A 164 27.85 13.98 53.34
C PRO A 164 27.98 15.33 54.06
N LEU A 165 27.79 16.46 53.35
CA LEU A 165 27.75 17.77 53.99
C LEU A 165 26.53 17.90 54.92
N ASN A 166 25.34 17.48 54.48
CA ASN A 166 24.13 17.48 55.31
C ASN A 166 24.29 16.58 56.55
N GLU A 167 24.92 15.41 56.40
CA GLU A 167 25.23 14.56 57.56
C GLU A 167 26.19 15.23 58.54
N SER A 168 27.21 15.94 58.03
CA SER A 168 28.16 16.66 58.88
C SER A 168 27.49 17.82 59.63
N VAL A 169 26.58 18.54 58.97
CA VAL A 169 25.78 19.61 59.58
C VAL A 169 24.86 19.03 60.66
N ALA A 170 24.16 17.93 60.39
CA ALA A 170 23.31 17.26 61.37
C ALA A 170 24.09 16.78 62.61
N LYS A 171 25.31 16.24 62.41
CA LYS A 171 26.20 15.85 63.52
C LYS A 171 26.65 17.06 64.35
N LEU A 172 27.10 18.13 63.69
CA LEU A 172 27.50 19.37 64.36
C LEU A 172 26.32 19.99 65.13
N GLU A 173 25.12 19.99 64.57
CA GLU A 173 23.92 20.45 65.26
C GLU A 173 23.61 19.60 66.49
N ALA A 174 23.71 18.27 66.39
CA ALA A 174 23.53 17.36 67.51
C ALA A 174 24.54 17.61 68.65
N GLU A 175 25.79 17.93 68.32
CA GLU A 175 26.84 18.28 69.29
C GLU A 175 26.64 19.68 69.93
N LEU A 176 26.08 20.63 69.16
CA LEU A 176 25.88 22.00 69.62
C LEU A 176 24.65 22.14 70.54
N ILE A 177 23.62 21.30 70.37
CA ILE A 177 22.39 21.28 71.20
C ILE A 177 22.69 21.24 72.72
N PRO A 178 23.50 20.31 73.25
CA PRO A 178 23.80 20.27 74.68
C PRO A 178 24.59 21.50 75.15
N GLN A 179 25.47 22.06 74.33
CA GLN A 179 26.21 23.28 74.67
C GLN A 179 25.27 24.48 74.77
N ARG A 180 24.35 24.66 73.81
CA ARG A 180 23.31 25.69 73.85
C ARG A 180 22.43 25.56 75.09
N ARG A 181 22.09 24.34 75.51
CA ARG A 181 21.29 24.08 76.72
C ARG A 181 22.03 24.45 78.02
N VAL A 182 23.35 24.29 78.06
CA VAL A 182 24.18 24.71 79.21
C VAL A 182 24.35 26.23 79.26
N LEU A 183 24.56 26.86 78.10
CA LEU A 183 24.66 28.32 77.98
C LEU A 183 23.34 29.00 78.38
N ALA A 184 22.19 28.41 78.03
CA ALA A 184 20.87 28.96 78.34
C ALA A 184 20.40 28.75 79.80
N SER A 185 21.09 27.93 80.60
CA SER A 185 20.66 27.57 81.97
C SER A 185 21.46 28.27 83.08
N ASP A 186 22.22 29.35 82.76
CA ASP A 186 23.14 30.07 83.66
C ASP A 186 24.19 29.18 84.37
N GLY A 187 24.29 27.91 83.98
CA GLY A 187 25.17 26.88 84.55
C GLY A 187 26.61 26.92 84.03
N LEU A 188 27.00 27.99 83.34
CA LEU A 188 28.29 28.13 82.65
C LEU A 188 29.49 27.88 83.57
N LYS A 189 29.42 28.41 84.81
CA LYS A 189 30.46 28.23 85.83
C LYS A 189 30.60 26.77 86.26
N ALA A 190 29.49 26.05 86.40
CA ALA A 190 29.47 24.63 86.79
C ALA A 190 29.95 23.70 85.67
N TRP A 191 29.77 24.11 84.41
CA TRP A 191 30.28 23.39 83.24
C TRP A 191 31.79 23.57 83.06
N ILE A 192 32.30 24.80 83.21
CA ILE A 192 33.73 25.09 83.16
C ILE A 192 34.49 24.34 84.27
N ALA A 193 33.95 24.33 85.50
CA ALA A 193 34.57 23.60 86.62
C ALA A 193 34.66 22.08 86.36
N ARG A 194 33.63 21.48 85.74
CA ARG A 194 33.62 20.05 85.40
C ARG A 194 34.59 19.66 84.28
N ARG A 195 34.94 20.60 83.40
CA ARG A 195 35.84 20.37 82.25
C ARG A 195 37.30 20.69 82.54
N LEU A 196 37.60 21.49 83.58
CA LEU A 196 38.95 21.83 84.03
C LEU A 196 39.48 20.93 85.17
N LEU A 197 38.59 20.24 85.89
CA LEU A 197 38.94 19.36 87.02
C LEU A 197 38.76 17.85 86.71
N GLY A 198 38.53 17.51 85.44
CA GLY A 198 38.61 16.15 84.91
C GLY A 198 39.88 16.00 84.10
#